data_AF-A0AA48KZ61-F1
#
_entry.id   AF-A0AA48KZ61-F1
#
_cell.length_a   1.000
_cell.length_b   1.000
_cell.length_c   1.000
_cell.angle_alpha   90.00
_cell.angle_beta   90.00
_cell.angle_gamma   90.00
#
_symmetry.space_group_name_H-M   'P 1'
#
loop_
_entity.id
_entity.type
_entity.pdbx_description
1 polymer ?
#
loop_
_entity_poly.entity_id
_entity_poly.type
_entity_poly.pdbx_seq_one_letter_code
_entity_poly.pdbx_strand_id
1 'polypeptide(L)'
;MLYSDFQARLDDNLADYGLTVEGILRVPHFQSIDRKQKTAIMSSIHAALDTRPDLLVAWMAEIASPDEPFTSFASILFILMHQVVTSAEDDAKQAESDAVVKAEAATARAVAAAQDKCKAEAEASTKAAVADAVAEANAEASKTIAMYAAMAKLATVSEHGICVVCQDKKADTMPHACNHVMMCEDCAKVLHGTGSPCPGCKETRYREEQWKVFLI
;
A
#
# COMPACT_ATOMS: atom_id res chain seq x y z
N MET A 1 25.58 31.16 55.41
CA MET A 1 25.82 29.79 55.93
C MET A 1 27.32 29.64 55.98
N LEU A 2 27.88 29.24 57.12
CA LEU A 2 29.32 29.03 57.20
C LEU A 2 29.67 27.77 56.40
N TYR A 3 30.86 27.72 55.80
CA TYR A 3 31.32 26.54 55.03
C TYR A 3 31.17 25.24 55.83
N SER A 4 31.38 25.30 57.15
CA SER A 4 31.17 24.20 58.09
C SER A 4 29.75 23.61 58.06
N ASP A 5 28.73 24.45 57.89
CA ASP A 5 27.33 24.01 57.90
C ASP A 5 26.96 23.31 56.58
N PHE A 6 27.51 23.79 55.46
CA PHE A 6 27.35 23.14 54.16
C PHE A 6 28.11 21.81 54.12
N GLN A 7 29.36 21.81 54.60
CA GLN A 7 30.18 20.61 54.68
C GLN A 7 29.52 19.54 55.55
N ALA A 8 29.01 19.91 56.73
CA ALA A 8 28.31 18.96 57.61
C ALA A 8 27.08 18.33 56.92
N ARG A 9 26.27 19.13 56.21
CA ARG A 9 25.11 18.61 55.48
C ARG A 9 25.49 17.73 54.30
N LEU A 10 26.55 18.10 53.60
CA LEU A 10 27.04 17.31 52.48
C LEU A 10 27.63 15.98 52.98
N ASP A 11 28.37 16.00 54.09
CA ASP A 11 28.84 14.79 54.77
C ASP A 11 27.66 13.92 55.25
N ASP A 12 26.61 14.50 55.83
CA ASP A 12 25.40 13.77 56.23
C ASP A 12 24.72 13.09 55.04
N ASN A 13 24.57 13.79 53.91
CA ASN A 13 23.97 13.22 52.70
C ASN A 13 24.87 12.15 52.05
N LEU A 14 26.20 12.30 52.15
CA LEU A 14 27.17 11.37 51.60
C LEU A 14 27.36 10.13 52.49
N ALA A 15 27.08 10.23 53.79
CA ALA A 15 27.18 9.13 54.74
C ALA A 15 26.28 7.95 54.35
N ASP A 16 25.10 8.22 53.79
CA ASP A 16 24.18 7.22 53.25
C ASP A 16 24.80 6.36 52.14
N TYR A 17 25.84 6.89 51.48
CA TYR A 17 26.59 6.22 50.41
C TYR A 17 27.97 5.72 50.86
N GLY A 18 28.30 5.84 52.16
CA GLY A 18 29.61 5.48 52.71
C GLY A 18 30.73 6.40 52.22
N LEU A 19 30.41 7.65 51.86
CA LEU A 19 31.35 8.64 51.36
C LEU A 19 31.49 9.81 52.35
N THR A 20 32.61 10.52 52.28
CA THR A 20 32.83 11.78 53.00
C THR A 20 33.39 12.81 52.04
N VAL A 21 33.16 14.10 52.31
CA VAL A 21 33.70 15.21 51.52
C VAL A 21 35.22 15.14 51.44
N GLU A 22 35.88 14.85 52.57
CA GLU A 22 37.33 14.66 52.62
C GLU A 22 37.77 13.43 51.81
N GLY A 23 36.99 12.35 51.84
CA GLY A 23 37.24 11.16 51.04
C GLY A 23 37.19 11.47 49.53
N ILE A 24 36.21 12.24 49.09
CA ILE A 24 36.05 12.65 47.68
C ILE A 24 37.19 13.59 47.26
N LEU A 25 37.57 14.54 48.12
CA LEU A 25 38.66 15.49 47.87
C LEU A 25 40.03 14.82 47.71
N ARG A 26 40.25 13.69 48.39
CA ARG A 26 41.50 12.92 48.30
C ARG A 26 41.56 12.02 47.06
N VAL A 27 40.45 11.80 46.33
CA VAL A 27 40.48 11.01 45.10
C VAL A 27 41.07 11.87 43.97
N PRO A 28 42.20 11.46 43.38
CA PRO A 28 42.95 12.32 42.44
C PRO A 28 42.17 12.66 41.17
N HIS A 29 41.16 11.87 40.79
CA HIS A 29 40.31 12.15 39.63
C HIS A 29 38.87 11.70 39.87
N PHE A 30 37.92 12.63 39.76
CA PHE A 30 36.49 12.32 39.76
C PHE A 30 36.11 11.27 38.69
N GLN A 31 36.92 11.15 37.63
CA GLN A 31 36.72 10.18 36.57
C GLN A 31 36.86 8.72 37.02
N SER A 32 37.67 8.41 38.05
CA SER A 32 37.85 7.04 38.55
C SER A 32 36.72 6.55 39.47
N ILE A 33 35.78 7.42 39.82
CA ILE A 33 34.61 7.10 40.64
C ILE A 33 33.56 6.37 39.77
N ASP A 34 32.92 5.32 40.31
CA ASP A 34 31.89 4.57 39.61
C ASP A 34 30.69 5.46 39.23
N ARG A 35 29.98 5.12 38.15
CA ARG A 35 28.83 5.92 37.67
C ARG A 35 27.76 6.06 38.76
N LYS A 36 27.51 5.02 39.56
CA LYS A 36 26.52 5.07 40.64
C LYS A 36 26.96 6.03 41.76
N GLN A 37 28.24 5.99 42.13
CA GLN A 37 28.81 6.88 43.13
C GLN A 37 28.81 8.33 42.65
N LYS A 38 29.09 8.59 41.37
CA LYS A 38 28.94 9.93 40.77
C LYS A 38 27.51 10.43 40.90
N THR A 39 26.51 9.64 40.51
CA THR A 39 25.09 10.03 40.64
C THR A 39 24.70 10.29 42.09
N ALA A 40 25.18 9.50 43.04
CA ALA A 40 24.95 9.69 44.48
C ALA A 40 25.57 10.98 45.02
N ILE A 41 26.83 11.27 44.66
CA ILE A 41 27.51 12.51 45.03
C ILE A 41 26.75 13.71 44.47
N MET A 42 26.32 13.64 43.20
CA MET A 42 25.58 14.73 42.55
C MET A 42 24.19 14.94 43.17
N SER A 43 23.47 13.86 43.49
CA SER A 43 22.19 13.95 44.20
C SER A 43 22.35 14.56 45.59
N SER A 44 23.45 14.23 46.28
CA SER A 44 23.75 14.73 47.63
C SER A 44 24.12 16.22 47.61
N ILE A 45 24.87 16.65 46.59
CA ILE A 45 25.18 18.07 46.35
C ILE A 45 23.90 18.84 46.03
N HIS A 46 23.06 18.33 45.13
CA HIS A 46 21.78 18.98 44.83
C HIS A 46 20.89 19.09 46.05
N ALA A 47 20.70 18.00 46.82
CA ALA A 47 19.89 18.04 48.04
C ALA A 47 20.41 19.05 49.08
N ALA A 48 21.74 19.18 49.20
CA ALA A 48 22.36 20.19 50.07
C ALA A 48 22.11 21.63 49.56
N LEU A 49 22.11 21.84 48.24
CA LEU A 49 21.95 23.16 47.61
C LEU A 49 20.48 23.62 47.46
N ASP A 50 19.56 22.70 47.20
CA ASP A 50 18.13 22.99 46.90
C ASP A 50 17.42 23.62 48.11
N THR A 51 17.98 23.47 49.31
CA THR A 51 17.45 24.13 50.51
C THR A 51 17.65 25.65 50.53
N ARG A 52 18.62 26.23 49.79
CA ARG A 52 18.95 27.68 49.79
C ARG A 52 19.75 28.13 48.53
N PRO A 53 19.13 28.33 47.35
CA PRO A 53 19.82 28.77 46.13
C PRO A 53 20.40 30.20 46.23
N ASP A 54 19.83 31.04 47.10
CA ASP A 54 20.31 32.39 47.44
C ASP A 54 21.73 32.40 48.03
N LEU A 55 22.09 31.33 48.76
CA LEU A 55 23.37 31.21 49.44
C LEU A 55 24.48 30.69 48.54
N LEU A 56 24.15 29.90 47.51
CA LEU A 56 25.11 29.45 46.50
C LEU A 56 25.75 30.65 45.80
N VAL A 57 24.93 31.65 45.42
CA VAL A 57 25.40 32.86 44.75
C VAL A 57 26.32 33.69 45.66
N ALA A 58 25.98 33.82 46.94
CA ALA A 58 26.82 34.51 47.93
C ALA A 58 28.17 33.80 48.14
N TRP A 59 28.17 32.47 48.20
CA TRP A 59 29.38 31.66 48.34
C TRP A 59 30.25 31.69 47.08
N MET A 60 29.66 31.66 45.88
CA MET A 60 30.37 31.86 44.62
C MET A 60 31.02 33.26 44.55
N ALA A 61 30.36 34.29 45.08
CA ALA A 61 30.91 35.64 45.16
C ALA A 61 32.06 35.76 46.18
N GLU A 62 32.00 35.01 47.28
CA GLU A 62 33.04 35.01 48.32
C GLU A 62 34.29 34.22 47.90
N ILE A 63 34.13 33.15 47.12
CA ILE A 63 35.23 32.38 46.53
C ILE A 63 35.89 33.10 45.33
N ALA A 64 35.18 34.00 44.67
CA ALA A 64 35.73 34.81 43.58
C ALA A 64 36.72 35.89 44.06
N SER A 65 37.12 35.89 45.34
CA SER A 65 38.21 36.73 45.84
C SER A 65 39.51 36.42 45.09
N PRO A 66 40.14 37.41 44.42
CA PRO A 66 41.22 37.19 43.46
C PRO A 66 42.58 36.81 44.07
N ASP A 67 42.71 36.78 45.39
CA ASP A 67 44.02 36.74 46.07
C ASP A 67 44.44 35.36 46.60
N GLU A 68 43.61 34.30 46.48
CA GLU A 68 44.04 32.93 46.78
C GLU A 68 44.05 32.05 45.52
N PRO A 69 45.13 31.26 45.30
CA PRO A 69 45.16 30.33 44.18
C PRO A 69 44.02 29.34 44.39
N PHE A 70 43.09 29.30 43.43
CA PHE A 70 42.02 28.31 43.29
C PHE A 70 42.54 26.88 43.50
N THR A 71 42.60 26.44 44.75
CA THR A 71 43.11 25.11 45.11
C THR A 71 41.94 24.15 45.11
N SER A 72 41.70 23.61 43.93
CA SER A 72 40.94 22.39 43.63
C SER A 72 39.42 22.39 43.85
N PHE A 73 38.89 22.71 45.03
CA PHE A 73 37.48 22.37 45.33
C PHE A 73 36.46 23.24 44.58
N ALA A 74 36.66 24.56 44.55
CA ALA A 74 35.76 25.47 43.84
C ALA A 74 35.75 25.21 42.33
N SER A 75 36.92 24.94 41.74
CA SER A 75 37.05 24.58 40.33
C SER A 75 36.40 23.23 40.03
N ILE A 76 36.59 22.23 40.90
CA ILE A 76 35.93 20.93 40.78
C ILE A 76 34.41 21.09 40.88
N LEU A 77 33.90 21.84 41.85
CA LEU A 77 32.48 22.05 42.02
C LEU A 77 31.87 22.84 40.85
N PHE A 78 32.56 23.86 40.33
CA PHE A 78 32.13 24.58 39.14
C PHE A 78 32.06 23.67 37.91
N ILE A 79 33.06 22.81 37.69
CA ILE A 79 33.05 21.81 36.62
C ILE A 79 31.89 20.83 36.80
N LEU A 80 31.63 20.37 38.03
CA LEU A 80 30.52 19.46 38.33
C LEU A 80 29.17 20.11 38.07
N MET A 81 28.95 21.35 38.51
CA MET A 81 27.70 22.07 38.26
C MET A 81 27.50 22.36 36.76
N HIS A 82 28.55 22.73 36.05
CA HIS A 82 28.48 22.92 34.60
C HIS A 82 28.13 21.62 33.87
N GLN A 83 28.71 20.49 34.28
CA GLN A 83 28.40 19.18 33.71
C GLN A 83 26.94 18.74 33.95
N VAL A 84 26.34 19.12 35.09
CA VAL A 84 24.92 18.86 35.37
C VAL A 84 24.03 19.63 34.42
N VAL A 85 24.27 20.94 34.31
CA VAL A 85 23.42 21.80 33.49
C VAL A 85 23.45 21.32 32.04
N THR A 86 24.62 20.97 31.52
CA THR A 86 24.74 20.40 30.17
C THR A 86 24.07 19.03 30.03
N SER A 87 24.20 18.15 31.04
CA SER A 87 23.56 16.83 31.00
C SER A 87 22.03 16.93 31.04
N ALA A 88 21.47 17.88 31.80
CA ALA A 88 20.03 18.09 31.87
C ALA A 88 19.48 18.67 30.57
N GLU A 89 20.22 19.56 29.91
CA GLU A 89 19.88 20.07 28.58
C GLU A 89 19.92 18.98 27.51
N ASP A 90 20.89 18.07 27.59
CA ASP A 90 21.01 16.94 26.65
C ASP A 90 19.91 15.89 26.87
N ASP A 91 19.57 15.57 28.13
CA ASP A 91 18.45 14.68 28.45
C ASP A 91 17.09 15.27 27.99
N ALA A 92 16.91 16.59 28.11
CA ALA A 92 15.71 17.27 27.61
C ALA A 92 15.59 17.21 26.07
N LYS A 93 16.70 17.44 25.35
CA LYS A 93 16.74 17.31 23.89
C LYS A 93 16.51 15.87 23.44
N GLN A 94 17.07 14.90 24.17
CA GLN A 94 16.85 13.49 23.88
C GLN A 94 15.37 13.12 24.06
N ALA A 95 14.74 13.55 25.15
CA ALA A 95 13.32 13.31 25.42
C ALA A 95 12.40 13.94 24.35
N GLU A 96 12.73 15.14 23.87
CA GLU A 96 12.02 15.79 22.77
C GLU A 96 12.17 14.99 21.46
N SER A 97 13.39 14.52 21.14
CA SER A 97 13.65 13.71 19.95
C SER A 97 12.91 12.36 20.00
N ASP A 98 12.89 11.69 21.15
CA ASP A 98 12.22 10.41 21.35
C ASP A 98 10.69 10.56 21.22
N ALA A 99 10.14 11.68 21.69
CA ALA A 99 8.72 12.00 21.53
C ALA A 99 8.34 12.20 20.05
N VAL A 100 9.17 12.89 19.27
CA VAL A 100 8.97 13.07 17.82
C VAL A 100 9.03 11.73 17.09
N VAL A 101 10.05 10.90 17.34
CA VAL A 101 10.19 9.57 16.71
C VAL A 101 8.99 8.68 17.04
N LYS A 102 8.50 8.72 18.28
CA LYS A 102 7.31 7.96 18.69
C LYS A 102 6.03 8.46 18.00
N ALA A 103 5.89 9.77 17.82
CA ALA A 103 4.76 10.37 17.10
C ALA A 103 4.79 10.05 15.60
N GLU A 104 5.96 10.09 14.97
CA GLU A 104 6.14 9.68 13.57
C GLU A 104 5.82 8.20 13.37
N ALA A 105 6.30 7.32 14.27
CA ALA A 105 6.00 5.89 14.22
C ALA A 105 4.50 5.60 14.39
N ALA A 106 3.79 6.34 15.25
CA ALA A 106 2.35 6.22 15.41
C ALA A 106 1.60 6.66 14.14
N THR A 107 2.05 7.76 13.52
CA THR A 107 1.47 8.29 12.29
C THR A 107 1.68 7.33 11.12
N ALA A 108 2.88 6.77 10.97
CA ALA A 108 3.19 5.78 9.93
C ALA A 108 2.32 4.52 10.03
N ARG A 109 2.07 4.03 11.27
CA ARG A 109 1.16 2.89 11.50
C ARG A 109 -0.29 3.21 11.13
N ALA A 110 -0.77 4.41 11.44
CA ALA A 110 -2.12 4.84 11.08
C ALA A 110 -2.30 4.96 9.56
N VAL A 111 -1.30 5.49 8.85
CA VAL A 111 -1.31 5.60 7.38
C VAL A 111 -1.30 4.22 6.72
N ALA A 112 -0.47 3.28 7.20
CA ALA A 112 -0.44 1.92 6.68
C ALA A 112 -1.79 1.21 6.84
N ALA A 113 -2.42 1.31 8.02
CA ALA A 113 -3.74 0.74 8.26
C ALA A 113 -4.84 1.34 7.36
N ALA A 114 -4.77 2.65 7.08
CA ALA A 114 -5.69 3.32 6.17
C ALA A 114 -5.49 2.86 4.71
N GLN A 115 -4.24 2.68 4.27
CA GLN A 115 -3.94 2.18 2.93
C GLN A 115 -4.44 0.75 2.72
N ASP A 116 -4.27 -0.14 3.70
CA ASP A 116 -4.76 -1.51 3.62
C ASP A 116 -6.29 -1.56 3.51
N LYS A 117 -7.00 -0.69 4.25
CA LYS A 117 -8.46 -0.57 4.15
C LYS A 117 -8.90 -0.09 2.77
N CYS A 118 -8.28 0.97 2.23
CA CYS A 118 -8.59 1.48 0.89
C CYS A 118 -8.32 0.43 -0.20
N LYS A 119 -7.23 -0.32 -0.08
CA LYS A 119 -6.89 -1.38 -1.03
C LYS A 119 -7.92 -2.51 -1.00
N ALA A 120 -8.34 -2.96 0.19
CA ALA A 120 -9.36 -3.98 0.34
C ALA A 120 -10.72 -3.55 -0.24
N GLU A 121 -11.13 -2.30 -0.02
CA GLU A 121 -12.36 -1.74 -0.58
C GLU A 121 -12.30 -1.62 -2.12
N ALA A 122 -11.14 -1.23 -2.67
CA ALA A 122 -10.93 -1.17 -4.12
C ALA A 122 -10.93 -2.56 -4.78
N GLU A 123 -10.30 -3.56 -4.16
CA GLU A 123 -10.31 -4.95 -4.64
C GLU A 123 -11.72 -5.57 -4.58
N ALA A 124 -12.51 -5.25 -3.55
CA ALA A 124 -13.90 -5.70 -3.46
C ALA A 124 -14.78 -5.06 -4.54
N SER A 125 -14.63 -3.74 -4.77
CA SER A 125 -15.38 -3.00 -5.80
C SER A 125 -15.05 -3.49 -7.22
N THR A 126 -13.77 -3.68 -7.53
CA THR A 126 -13.33 -4.20 -8.83
C THR A 126 -13.80 -5.64 -9.06
N LYS A 127 -13.75 -6.51 -8.04
CA LYS A 127 -14.25 -7.88 -8.17
C LYS A 127 -15.75 -7.94 -8.45
N ALA A 128 -16.54 -7.06 -7.83
CA ALA A 128 -17.97 -6.95 -8.12
C ALA A 128 -18.24 -6.48 -9.56
N ALA A 129 -17.56 -5.41 -10.00
CA ALA A 129 -17.72 -4.88 -11.36
C ALA A 129 -17.29 -5.88 -12.45
N VAL A 130 -16.21 -6.64 -12.21
CA VAL A 130 -15.75 -7.67 -13.15
C VAL A 130 -16.73 -8.85 -13.21
N ALA A 131 -17.34 -9.24 -12.09
CA ALA A 131 -18.33 -10.33 -12.07
C ALA A 131 -19.57 -9.97 -12.90
N ASP A 132 -20.07 -8.73 -12.78
CA ASP A 132 -21.21 -8.25 -13.56
C ASP A 132 -20.89 -8.19 -15.06
N ALA A 133 -19.72 -7.66 -15.44
CA ALA A 133 -19.30 -7.59 -16.83
C ALA A 133 -19.09 -8.98 -17.47
N VAL A 134 -18.56 -9.94 -16.71
CA VAL A 134 -18.39 -11.33 -17.19
C VAL A 134 -19.74 -12.02 -17.36
N ALA A 135 -20.70 -11.78 -16.46
CA ALA A 135 -22.05 -12.33 -16.59
C ALA A 135 -22.76 -11.81 -17.85
N GLU A 136 -22.65 -10.51 -18.14
CA GLU A 136 -23.22 -9.89 -19.34
C GLU A 136 -22.56 -10.41 -20.63
N ALA A 137 -21.23 -10.49 -20.66
CA ALA A 137 -20.49 -11.04 -21.81
C ALA A 137 -20.85 -12.51 -22.09
N ASN A 138 -21.02 -13.32 -21.05
CA ASN A 138 -21.35 -14.74 -21.20
C ASN A 138 -22.81 -14.95 -21.66
N ALA A 139 -23.73 -14.08 -21.24
CA ALA A 139 -25.10 -14.07 -21.72
C ALA A 139 -25.15 -13.73 -23.23
N GLU A 140 -24.36 -12.75 -23.67
CA GLU A 140 -24.29 -12.37 -25.08
C GLU A 140 -23.66 -13.46 -25.94
N ALA A 141 -22.54 -14.05 -25.48
CA ALA A 141 -21.90 -15.18 -26.15
C ALA A 141 -22.83 -16.39 -26.29
N SER A 142 -23.64 -16.70 -25.26
CA SER A 142 -24.63 -17.78 -25.33
C SER A 142 -25.69 -17.52 -26.40
N LYS A 143 -26.16 -16.28 -26.59
CA LYS A 143 -27.09 -15.94 -27.68
C LYS A 143 -26.45 -16.15 -29.04
N THR A 144 -25.18 -15.77 -29.21
CA THR A 144 -24.47 -15.93 -30.49
C THR A 144 -24.28 -17.41 -30.82
N ILE A 145 -23.86 -18.22 -29.85
CA ILE A 145 -23.69 -19.67 -30.02
C ILE A 145 -25.04 -20.33 -30.37
N ALA A 146 -26.13 -19.95 -29.70
CA ALA A 146 -27.46 -20.46 -30.01
C ALA A 146 -27.91 -20.09 -31.43
N MET A 147 -27.63 -18.86 -31.89
CA MET A 147 -27.92 -18.42 -33.25
C MET A 147 -27.15 -19.24 -34.30
N TYR A 148 -25.84 -19.43 -34.11
CA TYR A 148 -25.02 -20.22 -35.02
C TYR A 148 -25.41 -21.71 -35.02
N ALA A 149 -25.77 -22.27 -33.86
CA ALA A 149 -26.28 -23.65 -33.77
C ALA A 149 -27.64 -23.81 -34.48
N ALA A 150 -28.52 -22.81 -34.40
CA ALA A 150 -29.77 -22.78 -35.15
C ALA A 150 -29.50 -22.70 -36.67
N MET A 151 -28.58 -21.84 -37.11
CA MET A 151 -28.18 -21.74 -38.52
C MET A 151 -27.57 -23.06 -39.03
N ALA A 152 -26.75 -23.75 -38.23
CA ALA A 152 -26.20 -25.06 -38.59
C ALA A 152 -27.30 -26.15 -38.70
N LYS A 153 -28.33 -26.10 -37.85
CA LYS A 153 -29.50 -26.99 -37.98
C LYS A 153 -30.37 -26.67 -39.20
N LEU A 154 -30.47 -25.41 -39.60
CA LEU A 154 -31.12 -25.05 -40.87
C LEU A 154 -30.27 -25.47 -42.08
N ALA A 155 -28.95 -25.36 -42.01
CA ALA A 155 -28.05 -25.79 -43.07
C ALA A 155 -28.21 -27.30 -43.40
N THR A 156 -28.40 -28.13 -42.38
CA THR A 156 -28.62 -29.59 -42.53
C THR A 156 -30.02 -29.97 -43.00
N VAL A 157 -31.01 -29.07 -42.92
CA VAL A 157 -32.33 -29.23 -43.58
C VAL A 157 -32.29 -28.70 -45.02
N SER A 158 -31.37 -27.78 -45.33
CA SER A 158 -31.23 -27.19 -46.66
C SER A 158 -30.31 -27.93 -47.62
N GLU A 159 -29.69 -29.04 -47.21
CA GLU A 159 -28.61 -29.60 -48.02
C GLU A 159 -29.06 -30.10 -49.39
N HIS A 160 -30.33 -30.50 -49.60
CA HIS A 160 -30.85 -30.70 -50.96
C HIS A 160 -32.36 -30.49 -51.02
N GLY A 161 -32.78 -29.25 -51.31
CA GLY A 161 -34.19 -28.88 -51.43
C GLY A 161 -34.92 -29.75 -52.44
N ILE A 162 -36.11 -30.22 -52.10
CA ILE A 162 -36.99 -30.89 -53.06
C ILE A 162 -37.38 -29.86 -54.12
N CYS A 163 -37.45 -30.27 -55.40
CA CYS A 163 -37.86 -29.43 -56.51
C CYS A 163 -39.18 -28.73 -56.18
N VAL A 164 -39.21 -27.39 -56.24
CA VAL A 164 -40.41 -26.63 -55.89
C VAL A 164 -41.57 -26.81 -56.87
N VAL A 165 -41.28 -27.37 -58.05
CA VAL A 165 -42.25 -27.55 -59.12
C VAL A 165 -42.97 -28.90 -58.97
N CYS A 166 -42.24 -30.01 -58.85
CA CYS A 166 -42.86 -31.32 -58.68
C CYS A 166 -43.01 -31.76 -57.23
N GLN A 167 -42.30 -31.15 -56.28
CA GLN A 167 -42.24 -31.53 -54.86
C GLN A 167 -41.92 -33.02 -54.63
N ASP A 168 -41.26 -33.65 -55.59
CA ASP A 168 -40.99 -35.09 -55.62
C ASP A 168 -39.49 -35.36 -55.72
N LYS A 169 -38.85 -34.83 -56.76
CA LYS A 169 -37.42 -35.04 -57.04
C LYS A 169 -36.55 -34.00 -56.36
N LYS A 170 -35.29 -34.35 -56.12
CA LYS A 170 -34.26 -33.44 -55.61
C LYS A 170 -34.03 -32.27 -56.57
N ALA A 171 -33.89 -31.06 -56.03
CA ALA A 171 -33.44 -29.90 -56.80
C ALA A 171 -31.93 -30.00 -57.02
N ASP A 172 -31.53 -30.21 -58.27
CA ASP A 172 -30.16 -30.42 -58.72
C ASP A 172 -29.74 -29.43 -59.83
N THR A 173 -30.66 -28.56 -60.24
CA THR A 173 -30.54 -27.73 -61.44
C THR A 173 -30.77 -26.25 -61.09
N MET A 174 -29.89 -25.35 -61.57
CA MET A 174 -29.96 -23.89 -61.29
C MET A 174 -29.73 -22.98 -62.52
N PRO A 175 -30.52 -21.89 -62.70
CA PRO A 175 -30.31 -20.96 -63.81
C PRO A 175 -29.04 -20.14 -63.55
N HIS A 176 -28.04 -20.20 -64.44
CA HIS A 176 -26.75 -19.53 -64.24
C HIS A 176 -26.84 -18.02 -64.02
N ALA A 177 -27.88 -17.36 -64.56
CA ALA A 177 -28.05 -15.92 -64.38
C ALA A 177 -28.57 -15.52 -62.99
N CYS A 178 -29.18 -16.42 -62.20
CA CYS A 178 -29.64 -16.09 -60.83
C CYS A 178 -29.25 -17.10 -59.75
N ASN A 179 -28.63 -18.22 -60.12
CA ASN A 179 -28.09 -19.25 -59.21
C ASN A 179 -29.09 -19.81 -58.18
N HIS A 180 -30.39 -19.74 -58.44
CA HIS A 180 -31.41 -20.36 -57.57
C HIS A 180 -31.50 -21.88 -57.83
N VAL A 181 -30.95 -22.69 -56.92
CA VAL A 181 -31.06 -24.16 -56.94
C VAL A 181 -32.40 -24.57 -56.33
N MET A 182 -33.41 -24.80 -57.17
CA MET A 182 -34.78 -25.05 -56.68
C MET A 182 -35.60 -26.02 -57.53
N MET A 183 -35.02 -26.59 -58.60
CA MET A 183 -35.73 -27.48 -59.51
C MET A 183 -34.91 -28.72 -59.85
N CYS A 184 -35.60 -29.82 -60.14
CA CYS A 184 -34.98 -31.00 -60.73
C CYS A 184 -34.79 -30.79 -62.24
N GLU A 185 -33.89 -31.58 -62.84
CA GLU A 185 -33.59 -31.55 -64.26
C GLU A 185 -34.84 -31.64 -65.16
N ASP A 186 -35.80 -32.49 -64.81
CA ASP A 186 -37.01 -32.70 -65.60
C ASP A 186 -37.92 -31.47 -65.62
N CYS A 187 -38.16 -30.86 -64.45
CA CYS A 187 -38.95 -29.65 -64.36
C CYS A 187 -38.25 -28.45 -65.02
N ALA A 188 -36.92 -28.42 -65.00
CA ALA A 188 -36.15 -27.41 -65.71
C ALA A 188 -36.35 -27.52 -67.23
N LYS A 189 -36.35 -28.74 -67.81
CA LYS A 189 -36.64 -28.98 -69.23
C LYS A 189 -38.05 -28.55 -69.63
N VAL A 190 -39.05 -28.75 -68.77
CA VAL A 190 -40.42 -28.30 -69.03
C VAL A 190 -40.49 -26.77 -69.07
N LEU A 191 -39.91 -26.10 -68.08
CA LEU A 191 -39.88 -24.63 -68.02
C LEU A 191 -39.07 -24.00 -69.16
N HIS A 192 -38.06 -24.73 -69.67
CA HIS A 192 -37.36 -24.36 -70.88
C HIS A 192 -38.31 -24.28 -72.08
N GLY A 193 -39.08 -25.35 -72.32
CA GLY A 193 -39.99 -25.43 -73.46
C GLY A 193 -41.07 -24.36 -73.45
N THR A 194 -41.44 -23.85 -72.27
CA THR A 194 -42.45 -22.80 -72.11
C THR A 194 -41.88 -21.38 -72.05
N GLY A 195 -40.56 -21.22 -71.99
CA GLY A 195 -39.90 -19.91 -71.86
C GLY A 195 -40.25 -19.17 -70.56
N SER A 196 -40.67 -19.89 -69.53
CA SER A 196 -41.10 -19.31 -68.26
C SER A 196 -39.90 -18.78 -67.43
N PRO A 197 -40.08 -17.71 -66.63
CA PRO A 197 -39.01 -17.21 -65.78
C PRO A 197 -38.73 -18.18 -64.61
N CYS A 198 -37.54 -18.06 -64.04
CA CYS A 198 -37.15 -18.79 -62.82
C CYS A 198 -38.20 -18.57 -61.71
N PRO A 199 -38.74 -19.63 -61.08
CA PRO A 199 -39.79 -19.46 -60.07
C PRO A 199 -39.31 -18.74 -58.79
N GLY A 200 -37.99 -18.68 -58.55
CA GLY A 200 -37.39 -18.05 -57.38
C GLY A 200 -37.31 -16.53 -57.49
N CYS A 201 -36.69 -16.02 -58.57
CA CYS A 201 -36.51 -14.58 -58.77
C CYS A 201 -37.56 -13.94 -59.69
N LYS A 202 -38.29 -14.74 -60.50
CA LYS A 202 -39.28 -14.28 -61.51
C LYS A 202 -38.74 -13.35 -62.61
N GLU A 203 -37.47 -12.98 -62.57
CA GLU A 203 -36.84 -12.06 -63.52
C GLU A 203 -36.03 -12.79 -64.59
N THR A 204 -35.28 -13.82 -64.18
CA THR A 204 -34.37 -14.53 -65.06
C THR A 204 -35.11 -15.52 -65.94
N ARG A 205 -35.06 -15.31 -67.26
CA ARG A 205 -35.58 -16.27 -68.25
C ARG A 205 -34.60 -17.40 -68.50
N TYR A 206 -35.14 -18.57 -68.81
CA TYR A 206 -34.37 -19.74 -69.17
C TYR A 206 -33.55 -19.49 -70.46
N ARG A 207 -32.25 -19.84 -70.44
CA ARG A 207 -31.38 -19.97 -71.62
C ARG A 207 -30.62 -21.29 -71.55
N GLU A 208 -30.56 -22.04 -72.64
CA GLU A 208 -30.03 -23.41 -72.70
C GLU A 208 -28.54 -23.50 -72.35
N GLU A 209 -27.75 -22.50 -72.74
CA GLU A 209 -26.29 -22.45 -72.59
C GLU A 209 -25.80 -22.19 -71.14
N GLN A 210 -26.74 -22.12 -70.18
CA GLN A 210 -26.53 -21.45 -68.89
C GLN A 210 -26.97 -22.31 -67.69
N TRP A 211 -26.72 -23.62 -67.71
CA TRP A 211 -27.06 -24.47 -66.55
C TRP A 211 -25.93 -25.45 -66.22
N LYS A 212 -25.50 -25.45 -64.97
CA LYS A 212 -24.59 -26.45 -64.40
C LYS A 212 -25.43 -27.44 -63.62
N VAL A 213 -25.31 -28.72 -63.95
CA VAL A 213 -25.77 -29.80 -63.07
C VAL A 213 -24.77 -29.90 -61.94
N PHE A 214 -25.23 -29.70 -60.70
CA PHE A 214 -24.41 -30.05 -59.54
C PHE A 214 -24.56 -31.55 -59.30
N LEU A 215 -23.71 -32.34 -59.96
CA LEU A 215 -23.42 -33.69 -59.52
C LEU A 215 -22.46 -33.55 -58.33
N ILE A 216 -22.99 -33.62 -57.11
CA ILE A 216 -22.20 -33.93 -55.92
C ILE A 216 -22.20 -35.44 -55.77
#